data_AF-A0A920VTZ6-F1
#
_entry.id   AF-A0A920VTZ6-F1
#
_cell.length_a   1.000
_cell.length_b   1.000
_cell.length_c   1.000
_cell.angle_alpha   90.00
_cell.angle_beta   90.00
_cell.angle_gamma   90.00
#
_symmetry.space_group_name_H-M   'P 1'
#
loop_
_entity.id
_entity.type
_entity.pdbx_description
1 polymer ?
#
loop_
_entity_poly.entity_id
_entity_poly.type
_entity_poly.pdbx_seq_one_letter_code
_entity_poly.pdbx_strand_id
1 'polypeptide(L)'
;MDFAKNLGSWKSTFCKNDEQYPEVLKITHNEKNKGRENTWHSDVTWRLEPSLGSILRMKESPKVGGDTLFADMYAAYEDLSDEVKEKLDGAIAVHDLQALEGG
;
A
#
# COMPACT_ATOMS: atom_id res chain seq x y z
N MET A 1 -9.15 6.47 -16.84
CA MET A 1 -9.83 6.18 -15.56
C MET A 1 -10.89 5.09 -15.66
N ASP A 2 -11.39 4.75 -16.85
CA ASP A 2 -12.53 3.84 -16.96
C ASP A 2 -12.27 2.41 -16.49
N PHE A 3 -11.02 1.95 -16.53
CA PHE A 3 -10.63 0.67 -15.93
C PHE A 3 -10.87 0.64 -14.41
N ALA A 4 -10.45 1.67 -13.68
CA ALA A 4 -10.57 1.73 -12.23
C ALA A 4 -12.02 1.78 -11.76
N LYS A 5 -12.91 2.40 -12.55
CA LYS A 5 -14.36 2.48 -12.25
C LYS A 5 -15.04 1.11 -12.16
N ASN A 6 -14.49 0.08 -12.82
CA ASN A 6 -15.03 -1.27 -12.76
C ASN A 6 -14.75 -1.99 -11.43
N LEU A 7 -13.85 -1.46 -10.60
CA LEU A 7 -13.42 -2.08 -9.35
C LEU A 7 -14.09 -1.46 -8.11
N GLY A 8 -14.88 -0.40 -8.28
CA GLY A 8 -15.63 0.25 -7.21
C GLY A 8 -15.49 1.76 -7.19
N SER A 9 -15.95 2.37 -6.09
CA SER A 9 -15.75 3.78 -5.81
C SER A 9 -14.34 4.04 -5.31
N TRP A 10 -13.78 5.19 -5.68
CA TRP A 10 -12.44 5.60 -5.25
C TRP A 10 -12.55 6.66 -4.16
N LYS A 11 -11.59 6.63 -3.23
CA LYS A 11 -11.38 7.70 -2.27
C LYS A 11 -10.10 8.44 -2.62
N SER A 12 -10.12 9.76 -2.44
CA SER A 12 -8.94 10.60 -2.62
C SER A 12 -7.77 10.05 -1.80
N THR A 13 -6.58 10.08 -2.42
CA THR A 13 -5.35 9.62 -1.78
C THR A 13 -4.95 10.59 -0.65
N PHE A 14 -4.14 10.12 0.28
CA PHE A 14 -3.69 10.95 1.41
C PHE A 14 -2.52 11.87 1.04
N CYS A 15 -1.93 11.68 -0.14
CA CYS A 15 -0.75 12.40 -0.62
C CYS A 15 -1.12 13.46 -1.66
N LYS A 16 -0.18 14.36 -1.96
CA LYS A 16 -0.40 15.40 -2.96
C LYS A 16 -0.65 14.75 -4.33
N ASN A 17 -1.88 14.90 -4.82
CA ASN A 17 -2.31 14.34 -6.09
C ASN A 17 -1.78 15.15 -7.27
N ASP A 18 -1.83 14.55 -8.45
CA ASP A 18 -1.55 15.25 -9.70
C ASP A 18 -2.55 16.42 -9.92
N GLU A 19 -2.07 17.56 -10.42
CA GLU A 19 -2.93 18.74 -10.66
C GLU A 19 -3.97 18.51 -11.77
N GLN A 20 -3.63 17.66 -12.75
CA GLN A 20 -4.50 17.32 -13.85
C GLN A 20 -5.45 16.16 -13.51
N TYR A 21 -4.99 15.23 -12.66
CA TYR A 21 -5.74 14.05 -12.24
C TYR A 21 -5.73 13.94 -10.70
N PRO A 22 -6.63 14.65 -9.99
CA PRO A 22 -6.64 14.70 -8.52
C PRO A 22 -6.90 13.35 -7.85
N GLU A 23 -7.32 12.33 -8.58
CA GLU A 23 -7.50 10.96 -8.12
C GLU A 23 -6.25 10.08 -8.28
N VAL A 24 -5.22 10.59 -8.97
CA VAL A 24 -3.97 9.86 -9.23
C VAL A 24 -2.88 10.32 -8.28
N LEU A 25 -2.37 9.38 -7.50
CA LEU A 25 -1.13 9.56 -6.75
C LEU A 25 0.07 9.37 -7.68
N LYS A 26 0.92 10.39 -7.77
CA LYS A 26 2.16 10.33 -8.54
C LYS A 26 3.32 9.90 -7.65
N ILE A 27 3.85 8.72 -7.91
CA ILE A 27 5.04 8.18 -7.24
C ILE A 27 6.22 8.40 -8.18
N THR A 28 7.20 9.22 -7.78
CA THR A 28 8.38 9.55 -8.59
C THR A 28 9.64 9.58 -7.74
N HIS A 29 10.62 8.77 -8.10
CA HIS A 29 11.89 8.68 -7.40
C HIS A 29 13.06 8.88 -8.34
N ASN A 30 14.10 9.52 -7.81
CA ASN A 30 15.37 9.74 -8.50
C ASN A 30 16.50 9.83 -7.46
N GLU A 31 17.72 10.11 -7.90
CA GLU A 31 18.90 10.22 -7.01
C GLU A 31 18.72 11.23 -5.86
N LYS A 32 17.93 12.29 -6.09
CA LYS A 32 17.65 13.35 -5.11
C LYS A 32 16.37 13.12 -4.31
N ASN A 33 15.49 12.22 -4.76
CA ASN A 33 14.23 11.88 -4.12
C ASN A 33 14.10 10.36 -3.98
N LYS A 34 14.69 9.81 -2.92
CA LYS A 34 14.64 8.37 -2.65
C LYS A 34 13.22 7.93 -2.24
N GLY A 35 12.88 6.69 -2.60
CA GLY A 35 11.65 6.03 -2.17
C GLY A 35 11.55 5.93 -0.65
N ARG A 36 10.34 6.09 -0.11
CA ARG A 36 10.02 5.86 1.32
C ARG A 36 9.27 4.54 1.52
N GLU A 37 8.71 4.00 0.46
CA GLU A 37 7.91 2.79 0.32
C GLU A 37 8.75 1.49 0.28
N ASN A 38 9.86 1.44 1.04
CA ASN A 38 10.81 0.33 1.04
C ASN A 38 10.57 -0.71 2.15
N THR A 39 9.49 -0.58 2.92
CA THR A 39 9.10 -1.51 3.98
C THR A 39 7.83 -2.26 3.57
N TRP A 40 7.68 -3.52 4.00
CA TRP A 40 6.44 -4.26 3.81
C TRP A 40 5.26 -3.52 4.46
N HIS A 41 4.22 -3.26 3.66
CA HIS A 41 3.01 -2.58 4.10
C HIS A 41 1.81 -2.99 3.24
N SER A 42 0.62 -2.69 3.75
CA SER A 42 -0.61 -2.58 2.96
C SER A 42 -1.04 -1.11 2.97
N ASP A 43 -1.63 -0.64 1.88
CA ASP A 43 -1.96 0.77 1.72
C ASP A 43 -3.04 1.23 2.71
N VAL A 44 -2.79 2.36 3.37
CA VAL A 44 -3.76 3.15 4.16
C VAL A 44 -4.56 2.36 5.21
N THR A 45 -3.99 1.33 5.83
CA THR A 45 -4.64 0.51 6.87
C THR A 45 -5.07 1.29 8.11
N TRP A 46 -4.58 2.52 8.31
CA TRP A 46 -4.96 3.43 9.40
C TRP A 46 -6.31 4.13 9.18
N ARG A 47 -6.89 4.08 7.96
CA ARG A 47 -8.22 4.62 7.72
C ARG A 47 -9.28 3.68 8.31
N LEU A 48 -10.39 4.25 8.79
CA LEU A 48 -11.54 3.47 9.27
C LEU A 48 -12.11 2.54 8.18
N GLU A 49 -12.07 3.00 6.94
CA GLU A 49 -12.41 2.22 5.75
C GLU A 49 -11.17 2.19 4.83
N PRO A 50 -10.28 1.20 4.98
CA PRO A 50 -9.10 1.03 4.15
C PRO A 50 -9.45 0.78 2.67
N SER A 51 -8.45 0.92 1.81
CA SER A 51 -8.61 0.60 0.38
C SER A 51 -8.86 -0.90 0.19
N LEU A 52 -9.78 -1.25 -0.72
CA LEU A 52 -9.99 -2.64 -1.15
C LEU A 52 -8.78 -3.17 -1.93
N GLY A 53 -8.10 -2.29 -2.67
CA GLY A 53 -6.92 -2.64 -3.45
C GLY A 53 -6.32 -1.42 -4.15
N SER A 54 -5.19 -1.64 -4.81
CA SER A 54 -4.40 -0.59 -5.46
C SER A 54 -4.18 -0.92 -6.94
N ILE A 55 -4.16 0.12 -7.77
CA ILE A 55 -3.88 0.00 -9.21
C ILE A 55 -2.62 0.79 -9.52
N LEU A 56 -1.58 0.10 -9.97
CA LEU A 56 -0.31 0.71 -10.34
C LEU A 56 -0.17 0.76 -11.87
N ARG A 57 0.34 1.89 -12.36
CA ARG A 57 0.71 2.07 -13.77
C ARG A 57 2.12 2.63 -13.86
N MET A 58 3.07 1.78 -14.25
CA MET A 58 4.44 2.21 -14.50
C MET A 58 4.51 3.07 -15.76
N LYS A 59 5.05 4.29 -15.62
CA LYS A 59 5.25 5.24 -16.72
C LYS A 59 6.70 5.27 -17.19
N GLU A 60 7.62 5.19 -16.23
CA GLU A 60 9.07 5.19 -16.42
C GLU A 60 9.66 4.17 -15.45
N SER A 61 10.68 3.43 -15.89
CA SER A 61 11.36 2.41 -15.09
C SER A 61 12.88 2.61 -15.13
N PRO A 62 13.61 2.28 -14.06
CA PRO A 62 15.07 2.24 -14.12
C PRO A 62 15.54 1.06 -15.00
N LYS A 63 16.80 1.10 -15.46
CA LYS A 63 17.39 0.00 -16.23
C LYS A 63 17.56 -1.29 -15.42
N VAL A 64 17.74 -1.14 -14.10
CA VAL A 64 17.93 -2.24 -13.14
C VAL A 64 17.25 -1.86 -11.83
N GLY A 65 16.56 -2.82 -11.20
CA GLY A 65 15.81 -2.62 -9.97
C GLY A 65 14.44 -1.96 -10.19
N GLY A 66 13.83 -1.46 -9.12
CA GLY A 66 12.48 -0.87 -9.15
C GLY A 66 11.35 -1.89 -9.04
N ASP A 67 11.67 -3.12 -8.64
CA ASP A 67 10.70 -4.19 -8.44
C ASP A 67 9.77 -3.86 -7.27
N THR A 68 8.49 -4.21 -7.43
CA THR A 68 7.53 -4.22 -6.34
C THR A 68 7.29 -5.66 -5.94
N LEU A 69 7.61 -6.00 -4.70
CA LEU A 69 7.37 -7.33 -4.16
C LEU A 69 5.98 -7.37 -3.51
N PHE A 70 5.32 -8.52 -3.63
CA PHE A 70 4.03 -8.79 -3.00
C PHE A 70 4.14 -10.03 -2.10
N ALA A 71 3.37 -10.02 -1.01
CA ALA A 71 3.23 -11.14 -0.10
C ALA A 71 1.75 -11.48 0.05
N ASP A 72 1.42 -12.77 0.01
CA ASP A 72 0.06 -13.25 0.25
C ASP A 72 -0.12 -13.50 1.76
N MET A 73 -0.93 -12.64 2.39
CA MET A 73 -1.19 -12.74 3.83
C MET A 73 -2.16 -13.88 4.20
N TYR A 74 -2.94 -14.41 3.25
CA TYR A 74 -3.71 -15.63 3.47
C TYR A 74 -2.76 -16.83 3.58
N ALA A 75 -1.88 -16.99 2.58
CA ALA A 75 -0.88 -18.06 2.59
C ALA A 75 0.03 -17.96 3.83
N ALA A 76 0.46 -16.75 4.20
CA ALA A 76 1.26 -16.53 5.40
C ALA A 76 0.53 -16.93 6.69
N TYR A 77 -0.78 -16.67 6.80
CA TYR A 77 -1.58 -17.09 7.95
C TYR A 77 -1.80 -18.60 7.96
N GLU A 78 -2.07 -19.22 6.80
CA GLU A 78 -2.27 -20.66 6.66
C GLU A 78 -1.03 -21.47 7.08
N ASP A 79 0.17 -20.95 6.83
CA ASP A 79 1.44 -21.59 7.17
C ASP A 79 1.83 -21.45 8.67
N LEU A 80 1.08 -20.68 9.46
CA LEU A 80 1.29 -20.60 10.91
C LEU A 80 0.90 -21.92 11.61
N SER A 81 1.61 -22.24 12.69
CA SER A 81 1.22 -23.36 13.57
C SER A 81 -0.11 -23.08 14.26
N ASP A 82 -0.84 -24.15 14.60
CA ASP A 82 -2.14 -24.04 15.27
C ASP A 82 -2.04 -23.29 16.61
N GLU A 83 -0.96 -23.48 17.36
CA GLU A 83 -0.71 -22.74 18.61
C GLU A 83 -0.61 -21.22 18.38
N VAL A 84 0.00 -20.79 17.27
CA VAL A 84 0.09 -19.36 16.94
C VAL A 84 -1.26 -18.84 16.46
N LYS A 85 -1.99 -19.61 15.65
CA LYS A 85 -3.34 -19.25 15.21
C LYS A 85 -4.29 -19.08 16.40
N GLU A 86 -4.26 -19.99 17.37
CA GLU A 86 -5.05 -19.90 18.61
C GLU A 86 -4.72 -18.66 19.44
N LYS A 87 -3.44 -18.28 19.53
CA LYS A 87 -3.02 -17.05 20.22
C LYS A 87 -3.49 -15.77 19.54
N LEU A 88 -3.60 -15.80 18.21
CA LEU A 88 -4.02 -14.65 17.40
C LEU A 88 -5.54 -14.58 17.23
N ASP A 89 -6.27 -15.65 17.52
CA ASP A 89 -7.72 -15.67 17.40
C ASP A 89 -8.37 -14.62 18.31
N GLY A 90 -9.21 -13.77 17.71
CA GLY A 90 -9.82 -12.62 18.39
C GLY A 90 -8.86 -11.46 18.75
N ALA A 91 -7.57 -11.55 18.43
CA ALA A 91 -6.63 -10.46 18.68
C ALA A 91 -6.89 -9.26 17.76
N ILE A 92 -6.61 -8.06 18.27
CA ILE A 92 -6.81 -6.80 17.53
C ILE A 92 -5.45 -6.11 17.36
N ALA A 93 -5.14 -5.72 16.13
CA ALA A 93 -3.99 -4.89 15.81
C ALA A 93 -4.41 -3.42 15.64
N VAL A 94 -3.59 -2.50 16.16
CA VAL A 94 -3.78 -1.06 15.96
C VAL A 94 -2.86 -0.60 14.83
N HIS A 95 -3.43 0.08 13.84
CA HIS A 95 -2.70 0.62 12.69
C HIS A 95 -2.71 2.15 12.75
N ASP A 96 -1.54 2.76 12.82
CA ASP A 96 -1.37 4.22 12.93
C ASP A 96 -0.27 4.72 11.97
N LEU A 97 -0.32 6.01 11.62
CA LEU A 97 0.61 6.71 10.73
C LEU A 97 1.85 7.27 11.47
N GLN A 98 2.15 6.78 12.67
CA GLN A 98 3.33 7.26 13.44
C GLN A 98 4.67 7.03 12.71
N ALA A 99 4.72 6.13 11.72
CA ALA A 99 5.92 5.87 10.93
C ALA A 99 6.33 7.03 9.98
N LEU A 100 5.49 8.04 9.77
CA LEU A 100 5.81 9.17 8.87
C LEU A 100 6.20 10.48 9.58
N GLU A 101 6.00 10.60 10.89
CA GLU A 101 6.21 11.87 11.63
C GLU A 101 7.56 11.98 12.37
N GLY A 102 8.47 11.00 12.23
CA GLY A 102 9.72 10.93 12.99
C GLY A 102 11.00 10.82 12.16
N GLY A 103 11.22 11.72 11.18
CA GLY A 103 12.46 11.78 10.39
C GLY A 103 12.91 13.22 10.09
#